data_AF-A0A0F9TZ34-F1
#
_entry.id   AF-A0A0F9TZ34-F1
#
_cell.length_a   1.000
_cell.length_b   1.000
_cell.length_c   1.000
_cell.angle_alpha   90.00
_cell.angle_beta   90.00
_cell.angle_gamma   90.00
#
_symmetry.space_group_name_H-M   'P 1'
#
loop_
_entity.id
_entity.type
_entity.pdbx_description
1 polymer ?
#
loop_
_entity_poly.entity_id
_entity_poly.type
_entity_poly.pdbx_seq_one_letter_code
_entity_poly.pdbx_strand_id
1 'polypeptide(L)'
;MVIYLAGLISTDRPESLTWRDEAAFRLVEGWGLDVLSPVRGKDMATSTDGGLSTPKQTNKSIILRDYNDIQQADMLLVNLNLWGSTRPLVGTLMELAWAWEMKMPVVAICSKSDRLMRDHPFIQECVSHYCETVGEAIDFIGRYHA
;
A
#
# COMPACT_ATOMS: atom_id res chain seq x y z
N MET A 1 -1.00 15.03 -8.18
CA MET A 1 -0.21 14.33 -7.16
C MET A 1 -0.45 12.83 -7.33
N VAL A 2 0.59 12.01 -7.25
CA VAL A 2 0.56 10.57 -7.50
C VAL A 2 0.62 9.80 -6.19
N ILE A 3 -0.35 8.92 -5.94
CA ILE A 3 -0.44 8.10 -4.73
C ILE A 3 -0.08 6.65 -5.05
N TYR A 4 0.86 6.06 -4.31
CA TYR A 4 1.14 4.62 -4.39
C TYR A 4 0.34 3.84 -3.34
N LEU A 5 -0.30 2.74 -3.74
CA LEU A 5 -1.12 1.89 -2.84
C LEU A 5 -0.37 0.65 -2.36
N ALA A 6 0.14 0.69 -1.12
CA ALA A 6 0.85 -0.42 -0.48
C ALA A 6 -0.05 -1.20 0.48
N GLY A 7 0.23 -2.50 0.68
CA GLY A 7 -0.46 -3.34 1.67
C GLY A 7 -0.43 -4.82 1.30
N LEU A 8 -1.07 -5.67 2.10
CA LEU A 8 -1.17 -7.10 1.80
C LEU A 8 -1.75 -7.33 0.41
N ILE A 9 -1.19 -8.29 -0.30
CA ILE A 9 -1.67 -8.75 -1.61
C ILE A 9 -1.91 -10.26 -1.48
N SER A 10 -3.17 -10.65 -1.39
CA SER A 10 -3.58 -12.00 -1.03
C SER A 10 -4.87 -12.40 -1.76
N THR A 11 -4.84 -13.53 -2.47
CA THR A 11 -6.02 -14.06 -3.18
C THR A 11 -6.99 -14.80 -2.25
N ASP A 12 -6.52 -15.26 -1.08
CA ASP A 12 -7.31 -15.87 -0.01
C ASP A 12 -7.97 -14.84 0.94
N ARG A 13 -7.61 -13.56 0.78
CA ARG A 13 -8.22 -12.41 1.46
C ARG A 13 -8.63 -11.37 0.41
N PRO A 14 -9.80 -11.52 -0.23
CA PRO A 14 -10.26 -10.58 -1.26
C PRO A 14 -10.27 -9.13 -0.80
N GLU A 15 -10.54 -8.87 0.48
CA GLU A 15 -10.49 -7.55 1.11
C GLU A 15 -9.13 -6.88 0.97
N SER A 16 -8.07 -7.69 0.94
CA SER A 16 -6.71 -7.21 0.69
C SER A 16 -6.57 -6.60 -0.69
N LEU A 17 -7.41 -6.95 -1.67
CA LEU A 17 -7.40 -6.44 -3.03
C LEU A 17 -8.42 -5.32 -3.22
N THR A 18 -9.67 -5.55 -2.80
CA THR A 18 -10.81 -4.67 -3.13
C THR A 18 -10.70 -3.27 -2.53
N TRP A 19 -10.00 -3.11 -1.39
CA TRP A 19 -9.79 -1.76 -0.81
C TRP A 19 -9.02 -0.84 -1.77
N ARG A 20 -8.13 -1.40 -2.60
CA ARG A 20 -7.37 -0.61 -3.58
C ARG A 20 -8.26 -0.07 -4.69
N ASP A 21 -9.27 -0.84 -5.08
CA ASP A 21 -10.22 -0.40 -6.12
C ASP A 21 -11.06 0.76 -5.58
N GLU A 22 -11.53 0.67 -4.33
CA GLU A 22 -12.23 1.78 -3.66
C GLU A 22 -11.33 3.02 -3.55
N ALA A 23 -10.10 2.83 -3.04
CA ALA A 23 -9.17 3.93 -2.86
C ALA A 23 -8.80 4.60 -4.20
N ALA A 24 -8.49 3.80 -5.22
CA ALA A 24 -8.17 4.30 -6.54
C ALA A 24 -9.32 5.11 -7.13
N PHE A 25 -10.54 4.55 -7.11
CA PHE A 25 -11.73 5.24 -7.62
C PHE A 25 -11.97 6.58 -6.92
N ARG A 26 -11.95 6.59 -5.58
CA ARG A 26 -12.26 7.82 -4.81
C ARG A 26 -11.16 8.86 -4.87
N LEU A 27 -9.89 8.47 -4.94
CA LEU A 27 -8.78 9.41 -5.11
C LEU A 27 -8.81 10.07 -6.50
N VAL A 28 -9.09 9.28 -7.54
CA VAL A 28 -9.19 9.77 -8.92
C VAL A 28 -10.43 10.63 -9.11
N GLU A 29 -11.63 10.07 -8.90
CA GLU A 29 -12.89 10.76 -9.20
C GLU A 29 -13.26 11.83 -8.18
N GLY A 30 -12.88 11.62 -6.91
CA GLY A 30 -13.21 12.54 -5.82
C GLY A 30 -12.25 13.72 -5.69
N TRP A 31 -10.97 13.51 -6.04
CA TRP A 31 -9.91 14.48 -5.75
C TRP A 31 -8.99 14.80 -6.94
N GLY A 32 -9.19 14.19 -8.11
CA GLY A 32 -8.37 14.44 -9.30
C GLY A 32 -6.93 13.97 -9.15
N LEU A 33 -6.68 12.95 -8.33
CA LEU A 33 -5.35 12.40 -8.05
C LEU A 33 -5.02 11.22 -8.97
N ASP A 34 -3.74 11.00 -9.22
CA ASP A 34 -3.25 9.82 -9.94
C ASP A 34 -2.91 8.71 -8.94
N VAL A 35 -3.09 7.45 -9.36
CA VAL A 35 -2.88 6.29 -8.48
C VAL A 35 -2.02 5.22 -9.16
N LEU A 36 -0.97 4.79 -8.45
CA LEU A 36 -0.15 3.64 -8.80
C LEU A 36 -0.45 2.49 -7.84
N SER A 37 -0.54 1.28 -8.41
CA SER A 37 -0.91 0.08 -7.65
C SER A 37 -0.03 -1.11 -8.06
N PRO A 38 0.52 -1.87 -7.09
CA PRO A 38 1.33 -3.06 -7.36
C PRO A 38 0.57 -4.19 -8.04
N VAL A 39 -0.77 -4.13 -8.06
CA VAL A 39 -1.62 -5.11 -8.74
C VAL A 39 -1.93 -4.74 -10.20
N ARG A 40 -1.49 -3.56 -10.67
CA ARG A 40 -1.67 -3.11 -12.05
C ARG A 40 -1.04 -4.11 -13.03
N GLY A 41 -1.85 -4.54 -14.00
CA GLY A 41 -1.42 -5.46 -15.06
C GLY A 41 -1.03 -6.86 -14.58
N LYS A 42 -1.38 -7.25 -13.35
CA LYS A 42 -1.16 -8.62 -12.85
C LYS A 42 -2.40 -9.48 -13.13
N ASP A 43 -2.14 -10.71 -13.56
CA ASP A 43 -3.15 -11.77 -13.52
C ASP A 43 -3.24 -12.29 -12.09
N MET A 44 -4.39 -12.09 -11.46
CA MET A 44 -4.61 -12.40 -10.04
C MET A 44 -4.92 -13.89 -9.81
N ALA A 45 -4.83 -14.73 -10.85
CA ALA A 45 -5.21 -16.13 -10.81
C ALA A 45 -4.39 -17.00 -9.83
N THR A 46 -3.20 -16.57 -9.38
CA THR A 46 -2.40 -17.34 -8.40
C THR A 46 -1.58 -16.44 -7.48
N SER A 47 -1.88 -16.45 -6.17
CA SER A 47 -0.90 -16.10 -5.13
C SER A 47 -0.37 -17.41 -4.56
N THR A 48 0.93 -17.61 -4.58
CA THR A 48 1.58 -18.70 -3.83
C THR A 48 2.10 -18.16 -2.50
N ASP A 49 2.68 -19.03 -1.66
CA ASP A 49 3.24 -18.69 -0.34
C ASP A 49 4.33 -17.59 -0.41
N GLY A 50 4.90 -17.33 -1.59
CA GLY A 50 5.88 -16.25 -1.83
C GLY A 50 5.29 -14.90 -2.27
N GLY A 51 3.97 -14.77 -2.38
CA GLY A 51 3.29 -13.56 -2.87
C GLY A 51 2.68 -13.74 -4.27
N LEU A 52 2.23 -12.62 -4.86
CA LEU A 52 1.64 -12.60 -6.21
C LEU A 52 2.76 -12.58 -7.26
N SER A 53 3.20 -13.76 -7.68
CA SER A 53 4.14 -13.99 -8.77
C SER A 53 3.46 -14.73 -9.92
N THR A 54 3.49 -14.17 -11.12
CA THR A 54 3.10 -14.92 -12.33
C THR A 54 4.33 -15.62 -12.92
N PRO A 55 4.20 -16.77 -13.61
CA PRO A 55 5.33 -17.42 -14.28
C PRO A 55 6.09 -16.53 -15.26
N LYS A 56 5.47 -15.44 -15.72
CA LYS A 56 6.02 -14.46 -16.66
C LYS A 56 6.83 -13.36 -15.98
N GLN A 57 6.77 -13.24 -14.65
CA GLN A 57 7.44 -12.19 -13.89
C GLN A 57 8.55 -12.76 -13.03
N THR A 58 9.76 -12.21 -13.19
CA THR A 58 10.87 -12.51 -12.29
C THR A 58 10.75 -11.69 -11.00
N ASN A 59 11.30 -12.18 -9.89
CA ASN A 59 11.39 -11.41 -8.64
C ASN A 59 12.03 -10.04 -8.87
N LYS A 60 13.07 -9.99 -9.72
CA LYS A 60 13.75 -8.73 -10.08
C LYS A 60 12.82 -7.76 -10.82
N SER A 61 12.00 -8.24 -11.75
CA SER A 61 11.05 -7.38 -12.46
C SER A 61 9.94 -6.83 -11.56
N ILE A 62 9.51 -7.61 -10.56
CA ILE A 62 8.50 -7.16 -9.58
C ILE A 62 9.07 -6.03 -8.74
N ILE A 63 10.24 -6.26 -8.11
CA ILE A 63 10.89 -5.27 -7.25
C ILE A 63 11.24 -4.00 -8.01
N LEU A 64 11.84 -4.09 -9.21
CA LEU A 64 12.22 -2.90 -9.97
C LEU A 64 11.02 -2.08 -10.41
N ARG A 65 9.91 -2.72 -10.77
CA ARG A 65 8.68 -2.01 -11.10
C ARG A 65 8.11 -1.30 -9.87
N ASP A 66 7.96 -2.01 -8.76
CA ASP A 66 7.34 -1.46 -7.56
C ASP A 66 8.20 -0.32 -6.96
N TYR A 67 9.52 -0.47 -6.98
CA TYR A 67 10.47 0.59 -6.61
C TYR A 67 10.36 1.81 -7.54
N ASN A 68 10.34 1.62 -8.86
CA ASN A 68 10.21 2.72 -9.81
C ASN A 68 8.84 3.42 -9.71
N ASP A 69 7.77 2.69 -9.44
CA ASP A 69 6.44 3.27 -9.21
C ASP A 69 6.46 4.12 -7.92
N ILE A 70 7.11 3.66 -6.85
CA ILE A 70 7.28 4.45 -5.63
C ILE A 70 8.14 5.69 -5.88
N GLN A 71 9.22 5.60 -6.66
CA GLN A 71 10.03 6.77 -7.01
C GLN A 71 9.25 7.86 -7.78
N GLN A 72 8.17 7.48 -8.47
CA GLN A 72 7.28 8.41 -9.18
C GLN A 72 6.12 8.93 -8.33
N ALA A 73 5.87 8.31 -7.17
CA ALA A 73 4.81 8.73 -6.28
C ALA A 73 5.23 9.95 -5.45
N ASP A 74 4.25 10.76 -5.09
CA ASP A 74 4.42 11.89 -4.17
C ASP A 74 4.12 11.48 -2.72
N MET A 75 3.31 10.43 -2.54
CA MET A 75 2.87 9.94 -1.23
C MET A 75 2.53 8.45 -1.28
N LEU A 76 2.76 7.77 -0.15
CA LEU A 76 2.39 6.37 0.05
C LEU A 76 1.10 6.28 0.88
N LEU A 77 0.06 5.63 0.34
CA LEU A 77 -1.09 5.17 1.10
C LEU A 77 -0.91 3.67 1.39
N VAL A 78 -0.69 3.33 2.65
CA VAL A 78 -0.42 1.96 3.07
C VAL A 78 -1.55 1.38 3.92
N ASN A 79 -2.03 0.18 3.60
CA ASN A 79 -2.94 -0.57 4.44
C ASN A 79 -2.19 -1.67 5.20
N LEU A 80 -2.09 -1.51 6.52
CA LEU A 80 -1.36 -2.43 7.41
C LEU A 80 -2.23 -3.57 7.95
N ASN A 81 -3.48 -3.69 7.49
CA ASN A 81 -4.34 -4.80 7.87
C ASN A 81 -3.91 -6.12 7.21
N LEU A 82 -3.98 -7.20 7.97
CA LEU A 82 -3.71 -8.56 7.50
C LEU A 82 -4.97 -9.38 7.22
N TRP A 83 -6.16 -8.94 7.68
CA TRP A 83 -7.42 -9.68 7.57
C TRP A 83 -7.30 -11.13 8.06
N GLY A 84 -6.53 -11.35 9.13
CA GLY A 84 -6.26 -12.69 9.66
C GLY A 84 -5.41 -13.58 8.73
N SER A 85 -4.71 -13.01 7.75
CA SER A 85 -3.64 -13.69 7.02
C SER A 85 -2.49 -14.01 7.97
N THR A 86 -1.94 -15.21 7.86
CA THR A 86 -0.69 -15.59 8.55
C THR A 86 0.55 -15.06 7.83
N ARG A 87 0.38 -14.53 6.61
CA ARG A 87 1.49 -14.02 5.81
C ARG A 87 1.92 -12.62 6.27
N PRO A 88 3.22 -12.39 6.48
CA PRO A 88 3.72 -11.08 6.85
C PRO A 88 3.64 -10.07 5.70
N LEU A 89 3.60 -8.78 6.05
CA LEU A 89 3.63 -7.64 5.12
C LEU A 89 5.02 -7.37 4.51
N VAL A 90 5.83 -8.39 4.21
CA VAL A 90 7.26 -8.22 3.88
C VAL A 90 7.49 -7.22 2.75
N GLY A 91 6.74 -7.34 1.65
CA GLY A 91 6.83 -6.39 0.53
C GLY A 91 6.51 -4.97 0.99
N THR A 92 5.40 -4.78 1.70
CA THR A 92 4.98 -3.48 2.23
C THR A 92 5.95 -2.88 3.24
N LEU A 93 6.62 -3.69 4.05
CA LEU A 93 7.66 -3.20 4.95
C LEU A 93 8.90 -2.71 4.17
N MET A 94 9.23 -3.33 3.04
CA MET A 94 10.27 -2.82 2.15
C MET A 94 9.84 -1.52 1.46
N GLU A 95 8.59 -1.43 1.02
CA GLU A 95 8.01 -0.22 0.42
C GLU A 95 8.05 0.96 1.40
N LEU A 96 7.74 0.74 2.69
CA LEU A 96 7.88 1.73 3.76
C LEU A 96 9.33 2.22 3.92
N ALA A 97 10.30 1.29 3.91
CA ALA A 97 11.71 1.66 4.04
C ALA A 97 12.19 2.51 2.85
N TRP A 98 11.74 2.21 1.62
CA TRP A 98 12.04 3.03 0.45
C TRP A 98 11.40 4.42 0.55
N ALA A 99 10.14 4.51 0.98
CA ALA A 99 9.47 5.79 1.20
C ALA A 99 10.19 6.65 2.25
N TRP A 100 10.64 6.04 3.36
CA TRP A 100 11.41 6.72 4.40
C TRP A 100 12.75 7.26 3.89
N GLU A 101 13.46 6.49 3.07
CA GLU A 101 14.72 6.93 2.45
C GLU A 101 14.48 8.14 1.54
N MET A 102 13.39 8.13 0.78
CA MET A 102 12.99 9.23 -0.12
C MET A 102 12.36 10.43 0.61
N LYS A 103 12.20 10.36 1.94
CA LYS A 103 11.47 11.35 2.74
C LYS A 103 10.04 11.59 2.22
N MET A 104 9.43 10.54 1.67
CA MET A 104 8.07 10.56 1.16
C MET A 104 7.07 10.47 2.32
N PRO A 105 6.02 11.31 2.34
CA PRO A 105 4.96 11.20 3.34
C PRO A 105 4.22 9.86 3.21
N VAL A 106 3.88 9.26 4.35
CA VAL A 106 3.17 8.00 4.43
C VAL A 106 1.89 8.16 5.25
N VAL A 107 0.76 7.85 4.65
CA VAL A 107 -0.54 7.73 5.32
C VAL A 107 -0.87 6.26 5.50
N ALA A 108 -1.01 5.81 6.74
CA ALA A 108 -1.23 4.40 7.08
C ALA A 108 -2.64 4.15 7.61
N ILE A 109 -3.32 3.16 7.03
CA ILE A 109 -4.56 2.60 7.55
C ILE A 109 -4.19 1.48 8.53
N CYS A 110 -4.49 1.69 9.81
CA CYS A 110 -4.16 0.76 10.87
C CYS A 110 -5.12 0.92 12.06
N SER A 111 -5.66 -0.16 12.62
CA SER A 111 -6.51 -0.09 13.81
C SER A 111 -5.71 0.43 15.02
N LYS A 112 -6.32 1.24 15.89
CA LYS A 112 -5.71 1.62 17.19
C LYS A 112 -5.32 0.43 18.08
N SER A 113 -5.97 -0.71 17.88
CA SER A 113 -5.67 -1.94 18.64
C SER A 113 -4.46 -2.70 18.11
N ASP A 114 -3.96 -2.40 16.89
CA ASP A 114 -2.81 -3.08 16.30
C ASP A 114 -1.51 -2.48 16.83
N ARG A 115 -1.08 -3.00 17.98
CA ARG A 115 0.14 -2.56 18.68
C ARG A 115 1.40 -2.84 17.89
N LEU A 116 1.45 -3.95 17.14
CA LEU A 116 2.63 -4.30 16.36
C LEU A 116 2.90 -3.24 15.29
N MET A 117 1.87 -2.86 14.53
CA MET A 117 2.02 -1.90 13.45
C MET A 117 2.08 -0.45 13.93
N ARG A 118 1.50 -0.13 15.10
CA ARG A 118 1.50 1.25 15.63
C ARG A 118 2.66 1.58 16.55
N ASP A 119 3.20 0.61 17.28
CA ASP A 119 4.19 0.86 18.34
C ASP A 119 5.59 0.38 17.95
N HIS A 120 5.75 -0.33 16.82
CA HIS A 120 7.07 -0.75 16.36
C HIS A 120 7.89 0.46 15.86
N PRO A 121 9.11 0.70 16.38
CA PRO A 121 9.88 1.93 16.10
C PRO A 121 10.12 2.19 14.61
N PHE A 122 10.43 1.14 13.83
CA PHE A 122 10.66 1.29 12.40
C PHE A 122 9.39 1.73 11.65
N ILE A 123 8.21 1.31 12.09
CA ILE A 123 6.96 1.68 11.43
C ILE A 123 6.56 3.09 11.85
N GLN A 124 6.69 3.43 13.14
CA GLN A 124 6.45 4.78 13.64
C GLN A 124 7.29 5.83 12.92
N GLU A 125 8.55 5.53 12.68
CA GLU A 125 9.46 6.44 11.98
C GLU A 125 9.12 6.59 10.48
N CYS A 126 8.54 5.56 9.85
CA CYS A 126 8.12 5.63 8.44
C CYS A 126 6.76 6.31 8.26
N VAL A 127 5.85 6.23 9.24
CA VAL A 127 4.46 6.68 9.09
C VAL A 127 4.28 8.13 9.52
N SER A 128 3.83 8.98 8.60
CA SER A 128 3.54 10.40 8.87
C SER A 128 2.17 10.61 9.51
N HIS A 129 1.17 9.81 9.13
CA HIS A 129 -0.19 9.93 9.65
C HIS A 129 -0.89 8.57 9.69
N TYR A 130 -1.62 8.29 10.78
CA TYR A 130 -2.42 7.07 10.93
C TYR A 130 -3.91 7.40 10.82
N CYS A 131 -4.61 6.62 10.00
CA CYS A 131 -6.06 6.58 9.90
C CYS A 131 -6.55 5.19 10.33
N GLU A 132 -7.78 5.09 10.83
CA GLU A 132 -8.37 3.80 11.23
C GLU A 132 -9.12 3.13 10.07
N THR A 133 -9.52 3.91 9.04
CA THR A 133 -10.29 3.40 7.91
C THR A 133 -9.75 3.88 6.56
N VAL A 134 -10.09 3.15 5.50
CA VAL A 134 -9.77 3.52 4.10
C VAL A 134 -10.39 4.88 3.75
N GLY A 135 -11.66 5.10 4.13
CA GLY A 135 -12.35 6.36 3.85
C GLY A 135 -11.71 7.57 4.54
N GLU A 136 -11.32 7.43 5.80
CA GLU A 136 -10.61 8.48 6.53
C GLU A 136 -9.27 8.82 5.87
N ALA A 137 -8.51 7.81 5.44
CA ALA A 137 -7.24 8.03 4.75
C ALA A 137 -7.41 8.75 3.42
N ILE A 138 -8.42 8.37 2.62
CA ILE A 138 -8.72 9.03 1.34
C ILE A 138 -9.09 10.49 1.56
N ASP A 139 -9.97 10.77 2.52
CA ASP A 139 -10.41 12.13 2.81
C ASP A 139 -9.25 13.00 3.37
N PHE A 140 -8.36 12.42 4.17
CA PHE A 140 -7.15 13.09 4.64
C PHE A 140 -6.22 13.47 3.48
N ILE A 141 -5.91 12.52 2.60
CA ILE A 141 -5.04 12.74 1.43
C ILE A 141 -5.64 13.80 0.51
N GLY A 142 -6.94 13.70 0.24
CA GLY A 142 -7.65 14.63 -0.62
C GLY A 142 -7.60 16.07 -0.10
N ARG A 143 -7.84 16.27 1.19
CA ARG A 143 -7.75 17.60 1.82
C ARG A 143 -6.32 18.14 1.90
N TYR A 144 -5.32 17.26 2.01
CA TYR A 144 -3.91 17.67 1.97
C TYR A 144 -3.50 18.15 0.57
N HIS A 145 -4.15 17.64 -0.48
CA HIS A 145 -3.88 18.03 -1.86
C HIS A 145 -4.48 19.38 -2.26
N ALA A 146 -5.71 19.64 -1.81
CA ALA A 146 -6.52 20.79 -2.20
C ALA A 146 -5.96 22.13 -1.70
#